data_AF-A0A7W0S592-F1
#
_entry.id   AF-A0A7W0S592-F1
#
_cell.length_a   1.000
_cell.length_b   1.000
_cell.length_c   1.000
_cell.angle_alpha   90.00
_cell.angle_beta   90.00
_cell.angle_gamma   90.00
#
_symmetry.space_group_name_H-M   'P 1'
#
loop_
_entity.id
_entity.type
_entity.pdbx_description
1 polymer ?
#
loop_
_entity_poly.entity_id
_entity_poly.type
_entity_poly.pdbx_seq_one_letter_code
_entity_poly.pdbx_strand_id
1 'polypeptide(L)' 'REILECWFDGRPIREEYLIVDRGTLAGAGAHSYSAGDATGGSDEAARFKDR' A
#
# COMPACT_ATOMS: atom_id res chain seq x y z
N ARG A 1 2.90 13.94 2.28
CA ARG A 1 4.24 14.49 2.62
C ARG A 1 4.83 13.76 3.83
N GLU A 2 4.11 13.67 4.95
CA GLU A 2 4.52 13.00 6.20
C GLU A 2 5.18 11.61 6.03
N ILE A 3 4.55 10.68 5.30
CA ILE A 3 5.10 9.33 5.06
C ILE A 3 6.50 9.40 4.44
N LEU A 4 6.70 10.30 3.47
CA LEU A 4 7.98 10.45 2.79
C LEU A 4 9.03 11.07 3.70
N GLU A 5 8.66 12.02 4.56
CA GLU A 5 9.59 12.63 5.52
C GLU A 5 10.05 11.61 6.56
N CYS A 6 9.14 10.80 7.11
CA CYS A 6 9.55 9.71 8.01
C CYS A 6 10.48 8.72 7.30
N TRP A 7 10.17 8.35 6.05
CA TRP A 7 11.00 7.44 5.27
C TRP A 7 12.42 7.99 5.02
N PHE A 8 12.55 9.23 4.54
CA PHE A 8 13.85 9.83 4.26
C PHE A 8 14.67 10.10 5.53
N ASP A 9 14.00 10.43 6.64
CA ASP A 9 14.66 10.66 7.93
C ASP A 9 14.93 9.36 8.71
N GLY A 10 14.54 8.20 8.18
CA GLY A 10 14.63 6.91 8.88
C GLY A 10 13.78 6.83 10.16
N ARG A 11 12.77 7.69 10.28
CA ARG A 11 11.81 7.69 11.38
C ARG A 11 10.72 6.65 11.12
N PRO A 12 10.13 6.04 12.16
CA PRO A 12 9.02 5.12 11.99
C PRO A 12 7.83 5.82 11.31
N ILE A 13 7.25 5.16 10.31
CA ILE A 13 5.96 5.54 9.74
C ILE A 13 4.88 5.13 10.74
N ARG A 14 3.84 5.96 10.87
CA ARG A 14 2.72 5.71 11.78
C ARG A 14 1.99 4.41 11.42
N GLU A 15 1.62 3.63 12.43
CA GLU A 15 0.99 2.31 12.29
C GLU A 15 -0.30 2.36 11.47
N GLU A 16 -1.12 3.39 11.62
CA GLU A 16 -2.36 3.57 10.85
C GLU A 16 -2.14 3.74 9.34
N TYR A 17 -0.92 4.08 8.91
CA TYR A 17 -0.56 4.19 7.50
C TYR A 17 0.11 2.91 6.96
N LEU A 18 0.52 2.01 7.85
CA LEU A 18 1.13 0.75 7.44
C LEU A 18 0.05 -0.22 6.97
N ILE A 19 0.26 -0.78 5.78
CA ILE A 19 -0.54 -1.89 5.24
C ILE A 19 0.33 -3.14 5.16
N VAL A 20 1.55 -3.00 4.66
CA VAL A 20 2.59 -4.05 4.63
C VAL A 20 3.91 -3.44 5.10
N ASP A 21 4.59 -4.12 6.02
CA ASP A 21 5.98 -3.83 6.39
C ASP A 21 6.76 -5.14 6.53
N ARG A 22 8.06 -5.12 6.17
CA ARG A 22 8.98 -6.27 6.29
C ARG A 22 8.45 -7.61 5.76
N GLY A 23 7.63 -7.57 4.70
CA GLY A 23 7.11 -8.77 4.02
C GLY A 23 5.83 -9.35 4.62
N THR A 24 5.18 -8.67 5.58
CA THR A 24 3.89 -9.11 6.15
C THR A 24 2.93 -7.94 6.30
N LEU A 25 1.63 -8.24 6.47
CA LEU A 25 0.64 -7.25 6.86
C LEU A 25 1.03 -6.61 8.20
N ALA A 26 0.92 -5.28 8.28
CA ALA A 26 1.28 -4.47 9.45
C ALA A 26 0.23 -3.38 9.67
N GLY A 27 0.21 -2.78 10.87
CA GLY A 27 -0.66 -1.65 11.18
C GLY A 27 -2.13 -1.84 10.78
N ALA A 28 -2.69 -0.87 10.05
CA ALA A 28 -4.04 -0.93 9.53
C ALA A 28 -4.27 -2.14 8.58
N GLY A 29 -3.24 -2.58 7.87
CA GLY A 29 -3.29 -3.73 6.96
C GLY A 29 -3.61 -5.04 7.67
N ALA A 30 -2.97 -5.30 8.82
CA ALA A 30 -3.18 -6.52 9.61
C ALA A 30 -4.61 -6.63 10.17
N HIS A 31 -5.27 -5.50 10.40
CA HIS A 31 -6.64 -5.45 10.91
C HIS A 31 -7.71 -5.50 9.81
N SER A 32 -7.36 -5.12 8.57
CA SER A 32 -8.34 -4.80 7.53
C SER A 32 -8.27 -5.70 6.30
N TYR A 33 -7.17 -6.41 6.09
CA TYR A 33 -6.92 -7.20 4.88
C TYR A 33 -6.52 -8.63 5.18
N SER A 34 -6.68 -9.49 4.18
CA SER A 34 -6.09 -10.83 4.13
C SER A 34 -5.00 -10.86 3.07
N ALA A 35 -3.98 -11.69 3.26
CA ALA A 35 -2.95 -11.89 2.25
C ALA A 35 -3.58 -12.50 0.98
N GLY A 36 -3.22 -11.97 -0.19
CA GLY A 36 -3.75 -12.42 -1.48
C GLY A 36 -3.43 -11.44 -2.60
N ASP A 37 -3.81 -11.80 -3.82
CA ASP A 37 -3.69 -10.95 -5.01
C ASP A 37 -5.09 -10.66 -5.57
N ALA A 38 -5.42 -9.37 -5.62
CA ALA A 38 -6.69 -8.86 -6.15
C ALA A 38 -6.48 -8.02 -7.43
N THR A 39 -5.31 -8.11 -8.08
CA THR A 39 -4.95 -7.28 -9.24
C THR A 39 -5.24 -7.93 -10.60
N GLY A 40 -5.83 -9.12 -10.60
CA GLY A 40 -6.24 -9.83 -11.81
C GLY A 40 -7.16 -8.99 -12.69
N GLY A 41 -6.86 -8.92 -13.99
CA GLY A 41 -7.63 -8.13 -14.96
C GLY A 41 -7.26 -6.64 -15.06
N SER A 42 -6.32 -6.16 -14.24
CA SER A 42 -5.90 -4.74 -14.26
C SER A 42 -5.36 -4.23 -15.60
N ASP A 43 -4.82 -5.11 -16.45
CA ASP A 43 -4.32 -4.79 -17.79
C ASP A 43 -5.38 -4.18 -18.72
N GLU A 44 -6.67 -4.46 -18.48
CA GLU A 44 -7.75 -3.88 -19.28
C GLU A 44 -7.81 -2.35 -19.16
N ALA A 45 -7.39 -1.79 -18.02
CA ALA A 45 -7.36 -0.36 -17.78
C ALA A 45 -6.47 0.40 -18.80
N ALA A 46 -5.41 -0.24 -19.31
CA ALA A 46 -4.51 0.36 -20.30
C ALA A 46 -5.19 0.65 -21.65
N ARG A 47 -6.36 0.03 -21.92
CA ARG A 47 -7.12 0.20 -23.17
C ARG A 47 -8.08 1.39 -23.13
N PHE A 48 -8.23 2.05 -21.98
CA PHE A 48 -9.09 3.22 -21.83
C PHE A 48 -8.61 4.37 -22.72
N LYS A 49 -9.53 4.99 -23.46
CA LYS A 49 -9.27 6.21 -24.23
C LYS A 49 -10.21 7.30 -23.73
N ASP A 50 -9.63 8.39 -23.24
CA ASP A 50 -10.38 9.58 -22.87
C ASP A 50 -10.95 10.21 -24.15
N ARG A 51 -12.23 10.60 -24.12
CA ARG A 51 -12.99 10.94 -25.33
C ARG A 51 -12.60 12.30 -25.92
#